data_AF-A0A370NMG0-F1
#
_entry.id   AF-A0A370NMG0-F1
#
_cell.length_a   1.000
_cell.length_b   1.000
_cell.length_c   1.000
_cell.angle_alpha   90.00
_cell.angle_beta   90.00
_cell.angle_gamma   90.00
#
_symmetry.space_group_name_H-M   'P 1'
#
loop_
_entity.id
_entity.type
_entity.pdbx_description
1 polymer ?
#
loop_
_entity_poly.entity_id
_entity_poly.type
_entity_poly.pdbx_seq_one_letter_code
_entity_poly.pdbx_strand_id
1 'polypeptide(L)'
;MESTCGAFSPVVLTAHVGRPLHQGRCDVDARLKHGDGRQQRWLAELRQAGAIVGSAHVVLNGELPSNSYMPWRSGMLPFATRHDDDFAQSLAVARLCDKYSQGEAASGPAWLTIRYFLDFGQSTAMRQALTVSPVRHQQLGPLCQRDLEVFEAGARVATLTIVHESPHGQALK
;
A
#
# COMPACT_ATOMS: atom_id res chain seq x y z
N MET A 1 33.36 2.15 3.07
CA MET A 1 32.55 3.22 2.45
C MET A 1 31.10 2.88 2.78
N GLU A 2 30.53 3.60 3.75
CA GLU A 2 29.16 3.37 4.21
C GLU A 2 28.19 3.80 3.10
N SER A 3 27.64 2.81 2.40
CA SER A 3 26.56 3.00 1.45
C SER A 3 25.27 3.24 2.23
N THR A 4 25.03 4.48 2.67
CA THR A 4 23.68 4.89 3.08
C THR A 4 22.80 4.80 1.84
N CYS A 5 21.98 3.75 1.75
CA CYS A 5 20.86 3.74 0.82
C CYS A 5 20.01 5.00 1.07
N GLY A 6 19.62 5.71 0.00
CA GLY A 6 18.75 6.87 0.12
C GLY A 6 17.41 6.52 0.78
N ALA A 7 16.77 7.51 1.40
CA ALA A 7 15.43 7.34 1.95
C ALA A 7 14.44 6.93 0.83
N PHE A 8 13.57 5.95 1.12
CA PHE A 8 12.53 5.50 0.20
C PHE A 8 11.16 5.98 0.67
N SER A 9 10.45 6.67 -0.22
CA SER A 9 9.10 7.18 -0.02
C SER A 9 8.11 6.33 -0.83
N PRO A 10 7.07 5.71 -0.23
CA PRO A 10 6.04 5.05 -1.02
C PRO A 10 5.30 6.08 -1.89
N VAL A 11 5.04 5.70 -3.14
CA VAL A 11 4.30 6.53 -4.11
C VAL A 11 2.91 5.96 -4.30
N VAL A 12 2.83 4.65 -4.51
CA VAL A 12 1.57 3.93 -4.73
C VAL A 12 1.66 2.55 -4.10
N LEU A 13 0.58 2.14 -3.44
CA LEU A 13 0.31 0.77 -3.06
C LEU A 13 -1.02 0.36 -3.68
N THR A 14 -1.01 -0.66 -4.53
CA THR A 14 -2.23 -1.30 -5.04
C THR A 14 -2.28 -2.71 -4.51
N ALA A 15 -3.30 -3.05 -3.71
CA ALA A 15 -3.50 -4.38 -3.17
C ALA A 15 -4.81 -4.97 -3.70
N HIS A 16 -4.77 -6.25 -4.04
CA HIS A 16 -5.93 -7.08 -4.30
C HIS A 16 -5.91 -8.21 -3.28
N VAL A 17 -7.02 -8.40 -2.58
CA VAL A 17 -7.16 -9.49 -1.62
C VAL A 17 -8.42 -10.27 -1.98
N GLY A 18 -8.23 -11.54 -2.29
CA GLY A 18 -9.32 -12.50 -2.38
C GLY A 18 -9.89 -12.69 -0.98
N ARG A 19 -11.12 -12.24 -0.76
CA ARG A 19 -11.84 -12.40 0.51
C ARG A 19 -13.02 -13.37 0.30
N PRO A 20 -13.48 -14.05 1.37
CA PRO A 20 -12.93 -14.02 2.73
C PRO A 20 -11.60 -14.77 2.84
N LEU A 21 -10.69 -14.29 3.69
CA LEU A 21 -9.50 -15.03 4.09
C LEU A 21 -9.90 -16.10 5.12
N HIS A 22 -9.27 -17.27 5.07
CA HIS A 22 -9.50 -18.28 6.10
C HIS A 22 -8.83 -17.86 7.43
N GLN A 23 -9.26 -18.45 8.54
CA GLN A 23 -8.52 -18.31 9.79
C GLN A 23 -7.18 -19.03 9.70
N GLY A 24 -6.11 -18.39 10.16
CA GLY A 24 -4.78 -18.99 10.22
C GLY A 24 -3.67 -18.02 9.84
N ARG A 25 -2.44 -18.55 9.82
CA ARG A 25 -1.25 -17.79 9.44
C ARG A 25 -1.28 -17.47 7.94
N CYS A 26 -0.89 -16.25 7.59
CA CYS A 26 -0.54 -15.87 6.23
C CYS A 26 0.96 -15.59 6.16
N ASP A 27 1.57 -15.89 5.02
CA ASP A 27 2.94 -15.53 4.69
C ASP A 27 2.94 -14.46 3.59
N VAL A 28 3.93 -13.57 3.60
CA VAL A 28 4.10 -12.54 2.58
C VAL A 28 5.41 -12.78 1.87
N ASP A 29 5.35 -12.96 0.55
CA ASP A 29 6.52 -13.05 -0.31
C ASP A 29 6.61 -11.78 -1.17
N ALA A 30 7.68 -11.01 -1.03
CA ALA A 30 7.87 -9.74 -1.72
C ALA A 30 9.11 -9.80 -2.62
N ARG A 31 8.93 -9.46 -3.90
CA ARG A 31 10.00 -9.45 -4.91
C ARG A 31 10.03 -8.14 -5.68
N LEU A 32 11.23 -7.63 -5.92
CA LEU A 32 11.45 -6.51 -6.82
C LEU A 32 11.19 -6.95 -8.27
N LYS A 33 10.31 -6.23 -8.98
CA LYS A 33 10.00 -6.47 -10.39
C LYS A 33 10.82 -5.59 -11.33
N HIS A 34 11.03 -4.34 -10.94
CA HIS A 34 11.71 -3.35 -11.76
C HIS A 34 12.26 -2.22 -10.88
N GLY A 35 13.35 -1.59 -11.30
CA GLY A 35 13.81 -0.34 -10.73
C GLY A 35 14.67 0.45 -11.72
N ASP A 36 14.58 1.77 -11.69
CA ASP A 36 15.21 2.68 -12.66
C ASP A 36 16.10 3.76 -12.00
N GLY A 37 16.68 3.43 -10.84
CA GLY A 37 17.60 4.31 -10.10
C GLY A 37 16.90 5.38 -9.26
N ARG A 38 15.66 5.76 -9.62
CA ARG A 38 14.80 6.67 -8.84
C ARG A 38 13.54 6.00 -8.33
N GLN A 39 13.04 4.97 -9.00
CA GLN A 39 11.87 4.22 -8.57
C GLN A 39 12.17 2.73 -8.44
N GLN A 40 11.45 2.09 -7.52
CA GLN A 40 11.39 0.65 -7.37
C GLN A 40 9.95 0.17 -7.42
N ARG A 41 9.72 -0.94 -8.12
CA ARG A 41 8.41 -1.58 -8.24
C ARG A 41 8.50 -2.97 -7.66
N TRP A 42 7.79 -3.20 -6.58
CA TRP A 42 7.72 -4.46 -5.86
C TRP A 42 6.38 -5.14 -6.14
N LEU A 43 6.41 -6.46 -6.22
CA LEU A 43 5.24 -7.32 -6.16
C LEU A 43 5.32 -8.12 -4.86
N ALA A 44 4.33 -7.97 -3.99
CA ALA A 44 4.12 -8.81 -2.82
C ALA A 44 2.95 -9.76 -3.07
N GLU A 45 3.07 -11.01 -2.65
CA GLU A 45 2.02 -12.03 -2.68
C GLU A 45 1.70 -12.42 -1.25
N LEU A 46 0.42 -12.34 -0.88
CA LEU A 46 -0.09 -12.87 0.37
C LEU A 46 -0.48 -14.33 0.14
N ARG A 47 0.09 -15.24 0.93
CA ARG A 47 -0.13 -16.67 0.82
C ARG A 47 -0.75 -17.25 2.08
N GLN A 48 -1.71 -18.15 1.92
CA GLN A 48 -2.32 -18.90 3.01
C GLN A 48 -2.36 -20.37 2.63
N ALA A 49 -1.82 -21.25 3.48
CA ALA A 49 -1.68 -22.67 3.20
C ALA A 49 -1.03 -22.99 1.83
N GLY A 50 -0.07 -22.17 1.40
CA GLY A 50 0.64 -22.31 0.12
C GLY A 50 -0.07 -21.71 -1.09
N ALA A 51 -1.35 -21.34 -1.00
CA ALA A 51 -2.10 -20.69 -2.07
C ALA A 51 -1.98 -19.16 -2.00
N ILE A 52 -1.93 -18.49 -3.15
CA ILE A 52 -1.94 -17.02 -3.23
C ILE A 52 -3.38 -16.54 -3.00
N VAL A 53 -3.58 -15.77 -1.93
CA VAL A 53 -4.87 -15.20 -1.53
C VAL A 53 -4.91 -13.68 -1.70
N GLY A 54 -3.77 -13.06 -2.02
CA GLY A 54 -3.69 -11.65 -2.35
C GLY A 54 -2.40 -11.29 -3.05
N SER A 55 -2.40 -10.13 -3.69
CA SER A 55 -1.25 -9.57 -4.38
C SER A 55 -1.22 -8.07 -4.20
N ALA A 56 -0.05 -7.49 -3.93
CA ALA A 56 0.14 -6.06 -3.83
C ALA A 56 1.29 -5.59 -4.73
N HIS A 57 1.07 -4.50 -5.43
CA HIS A 57 2.07 -3.78 -6.19
C HIS A 57 2.45 -2.54 -5.39
N VAL A 58 3.73 -2.39 -5.06
CA VAL A 58 4.24 -1.26 -4.29
C VAL A 58 5.26 -0.52 -5.14
N VAL A 59 5.04 0.77 -5.33
CA VAL A 59 5.97 1.68 -5.99
C VAL A 59 6.61 2.55 -4.92
N LEU A 60 7.93 2.50 -4.84
CA LEU A 60 8.74 3.34 -3.96
C LEU A 60 9.56 4.31 -4.82
N ASN A 61 9.71 5.55 -4.36
CA ASN A 61 10.61 6.55 -4.91
C ASN A 61 11.79 6.72 -3.96
N GLY A 62 13.01 6.71 -4.47
CA GLY A 62 14.22 6.91 -3.68
C GLY A 62 15.46 6.78 -4.56
N GLU A 63 16.49 7.55 -4.22
CA GLU A 63 17.77 7.48 -4.91
C GLU A 63 18.50 6.21 -4.48
N LEU A 64 18.66 5.28 -5.41
CA LEU A 64 19.58 4.17 -5.21
C LEU A 64 21.02 4.69 -5.38
N PRO A 65 21.96 4.32 -4.50
CA PRO A 65 23.36 4.60 -4.76
C PRO A 65 23.71 4.02 -6.13
N SER A 66 24.27 4.86 -6.99
CA SER A 66 24.38 4.65 -8.43
C SER A 66 25.33 3.51 -8.78
N ASN A 67 24.89 2.26 -8.63
CA ASN A 67 25.56 1.08 -9.19
C ASN A 67 24.55 0.36 -10.08
N SER A 68 24.46 0.87 -11.29
CA SER A 68 23.92 0.25 -12.50
C SER A 68 23.92 -1.29 -12.45
N TYR A 69 22.76 -1.89 -12.71
CA TYR A 69 22.66 -3.22 -13.30
C TYR A 69 23.15 -4.42 -12.46
N MET A 70 22.82 -4.49 -11.17
CA MET A 70 22.81 -5.79 -10.49
C MET A 70 21.48 -6.50 -10.75
N PRO A 71 21.39 -7.52 -11.63
CA PRO A 71 20.30 -8.47 -11.54
C PRO A 71 20.43 -9.16 -10.18
N TRP A 72 19.51 -8.88 -9.26
CA TRP A 72 19.41 -9.49 -7.93
C TRP A 72 19.02 -10.98 -8.02
N ARG A 73 19.80 -11.79 -8.75
CA ARG A 73 19.65 -13.25 -8.88
C ARG A 73 20.57 -14.02 -7.94
N SER A 74 21.45 -13.38 -7.19
CA SER A 74 22.26 -14.07 -6.18
C SER A 74 22.41 -13.26 -4.89
N GLY A 75 21.64 -13.63 -3.89
CA GLY A 75 22.15 -13.76 -2.51
C GLY A 75 22.41 -12.51 -1.68
N MET A 76 22.46 -11.30 -2.22
CA MET A 76 22.38 -10.12 -1.36
C MET A 76 20.91 -9.87 -1.05
N LEU A 77 20.54 -10.02 0.21
CA LEU A 77 19.33 -9.41 0.76
C LEU A 77 19.65 -7.92 0.97
N PRO A 78 18.73 -6.99 0.68
CA PRO A 78 18.95 -5.61 1.10
C PRO A 78 19.14 -5.65 2.62
N PHE A 79 20.26 -5.10 3.10
CA PHE A 79 20.42 -4.87 4.52
C PHE A 79 19.16 -4.15 5.01
N ALA A 80 18.55 -4.66 6.08
CA ALA A 80 17.39 -4.04 6.70
C ALA A 80 17.81 -2.65 7.21
N THR A 81 17.65 -1.63 6.39
CA THR A 81 17.87 -0.24 6.79
C THR A 81 16.62 0.21 7.54
N ARG A 82 16.76 0.35 8.86
CA ARG A 82 15.74 0.96 9.72
C ARG A 82 15.59 2.43 9.35
N HIS A 83 14.53 2.74 8.62
CA HIS A 83 13.96 4.09 8.56
C HIS A 83 12.65 4.04 9.38
N ASP A 84 12.74 4.00 10.70
CA ASP A 84 11.59 3.60 11.53
C ASP A 84 10.40 4.59 11.44
N ASP A 85 10.65 5.88 11.18
CA ASP A 85 9.60 6.92 11.25
C ASP A 85 8.76 7.03 9.95
N ASP A 86 9.39 7.08 8.78
CA ASP A 86 8.68 7.20 7.48
C ASP A 86 7.84 5.94 7.17
N PHE A 87 8.36 4.78 7.59
CA PHE A 87 7.65 3.52 7.51
C PHE A 87 6.47 3.46 8.49
N ALA A 88 6.61 4.02 9.70
CA ALA A 88 5.53 4.06 10.68
C ALA A 88 4.34 4.88 10.19
N GLN A 89 4.57 6.02 9.54
CA GLN A 89 3.50 6.86 9.00
C GLN A 89 2.82 6.22 7.80
N SER A 90 3.60 5.66 6.86
CA SER A 90 3.08 4.91 5.71
C SER A 90 2.20 3.74 6.15
N LEU A 91 2.63 3.04 7.20
CA LEU A 91 1.88 1.97 7.85
C LEU A 91 0.63 2.50 8.57
N ALA A 92 0.69 3.68 9.19
CA ALA A 92 -0.46 4.31 9.82
C ALA A 92 -1.55 4.66 8.80
N VAL A 93 -1.17 5.24 7.65
CA VAL A 93 -2.08 5.48 6.52
C VAL A 93 -2.69 4.16 6.04
N ALA A 94 -1.85 3.13 5.78
CA ALA A 94 -2.34 1.85 5.30
C ALA A 94 -3.32 1.17 6.29
N ARG A 95 -3.03 1.22 7.60
CA ARG A 95 -3.92 0.69 8.66
C ARG A 95 -5.22 1.47 8.76
N LEU A 96 -5.15 2.80 8.63
CA LEU A 96 -6.34 3.65 8.62
C LEU A 96 -7.22 3.29 7.42
N CYS A 97 -6.63 3.15 6.23
CA CYS A 97 -7.32 2.70 5.03
C CYS A 97 -7.94 1.30 5.19
N ASP A 98 -7.21 0.35 5.78
CA ASP A 98 -7.72 -1.01 6.05
C ASP A 98 -8.94 -0.97 6.96
N LYS A 99 -8.90 -0.19 8.06
CA LYS A 99 -10.04 -0.02 8.98
C LYS A 99 -11.30 0.47 8.27
N TYR A 100 -11.18 1.43 7.35
CA TYR A 100 -12.32 1.90 6.55
C TYR A 100 -12.80 0.85 5.53
N SER A 101 -11.90 0.01 5.02
CA SER A 101 -12.26 -1.06 4.07
C SER A 101 -12.95 -2.28 4.71
N GLN A 102 -12.65 -2.56 5.99
CA GLN A 102 -13.17 -3.73 6.70
C GLN A 102 -14.69 -3.69 6.87
N GLY A 103 -15.30 -2.50 7.00
CA GLY A 103 -16.76 -2.38 7.10
C GLY A 103 -17.50 -2.67 5.79
N GLU A 104 -16.85 -2.45 4.65
CA GLU A 104 -17.51 -2.35 3.34
C GLU A 104 -17.22 -3.54 2.43
N ALA A 105 -16.01 -4.08 2.50
CA ALA A 105 -15.54 -5.18 1.65
C ALA A 105 -15.33 -6.48 2.45
N ALA A 106 -16.02 -6.66 3.57
CA ALA A 106 -15.83 -7.82 4.46
C ALA A 106 -16.15 -9.16 3.78
N SER A 107 -17.12 -9.14 2.85
CA SER A 107 -17.76 -10.35 2.33
C SER A 107 -17.26 -10.81 0.96
N GLY A 108 -16.44 -10.02 0.26
CA GLY A 108 -16.02 -10.33 -1.10
C GLY A 108 -14.71 -9.66 -1.52
N PRO A 109 -14.18 -10.00 -2.71
CA PRO A 109 -12.92 -9.48 -3.21
C PRO A 109 -12.85 -7.95 -3.18
N ALA A 110 -11.68 -7.44 -2.81
CA ALA A 110 -11.44 -6.01 -2.69
C ALA A 110 -10.15 -5.62 -3.40
N TRP A 111 -10.24 -4.51 -4.14
CA TRP A 111 -9.11 -3.80 -4.70
C TRP A 111 -8.93 -2.50 -3.92
N LEU A 112 -7.74 -2.30 -3.38
CA LEU A 112 -7.37 -1.09 -2.66
C LEU A 112 -6.23 -0.42 -3.40
N THR A 113 -6.33 0.87 -3.65
CA THR A 113 -5.23 1.67 -4.18
C THR A 113 -5.01 2.87 -3.28
N ILE A 114 -3.84 2.93 -2.64
CA ILE A 114 -3.36 4.08 -1.88
C ILE A 114 -2.34 4.81 -2.75
N ARG A 115 -2.56 6.09 -2.98
CA ARG A 115 -1.57 6.98 -3.61
C ARG A 115 -1.11 7.99 -2.57
N TYR A 116 0.19 8.07 -2.38
CA TYR A 116 0.82 8.97 -1.43
C TYR A 116 1.28 10.25 -2.16
N PHE A 117 1.20 11.39 -1.47
CA PHE A 117 1.56 12.70 -2.00
C PHE A 117 2.70 13.39 -1.23
N LEU A 118 3.05 12.86 -0.05
CA LEU A 118 4.15 13.42 0.74
C LEU A 118 5.50 12.93 0.24
N ASP A 119 6.48 13.84 0.24
CA ASP A 119 7.89 13.48 0.28
C ASP A 119 8.24 13.24 1.76
N PHE A 120 8.33 11.96 2.16
CA PHE A 120 8.38 11.56 3.56
C PHE A 120 9.63 12.07 4.30
N GLY A 121 10.69 12.43 3.57
CA GLY A 121 11.84 13.14 4.15
C GLY A 121 11.51 14.49 4.81
N GLN A 122 10.32 15.06 4.55
CA GLN A 122 9.83 16.30 5.18
C GLN A 122 8.77 16.07 6.28
N SER A 123 8.23 14.86 6.42
CA SER A 123 7.13 14.56 7.36
C SER A 123 7.59 14.23 8.79
N THR A 124 8.89 13.98 8.98
CA THR A 124 9.52 13.72 10.29
C THR A 124 9.29 14.81 11.35
N ALA A 125 8.74 15.97 10.96
CA ALA A 125 8.47 17.08 11.87
C ALA A 125 7.07 17.08 12.54
N MET A 126 6.09 16.26 12.12
CA MET A 126 4.71 16.39 12.62
C MET A 126 4.07 15.07 13.06
N ARG A 127 4.03 14.83 14.38
CA ARG A 127 3.23 13.76 15.03
C ARG A 127 1.74 14.14 15.15
N GLN A 128 1.12 14.62 14.07
CA GLN A 128 -0.29 15.01 14.11
C GLN A 128 -1.21 13.83 13.78
N ALA A 129 -2.44 13.89 14.27
CA ALA A 129 -3.42 12.83 14.01
C ALA A 129 -3.83 12.84 12.53
N LEU A 130 -3.83 11.67 11.91
CA LEU A 130 -4.37 11.48 10.56
C LEU A 130 -5.90 11.59 10.58
N THR A 131 -6.46 12.31 9.61
CA THR A 131 -7.91 12.39 9.40
C THR A 131 -8.29 11.86 8.03
N VAL A 132 -9.53 11.39 7.89
CA VAL A 132 -10.06 10.84 6.63
C VAL A 132 -11.31 11.60 6.23
N SER A 133 -11.39 11.99 4.97
CA SER A 133 -12.58 12.61 4.38
C SER A 133 -13.10 11.76 3.21
N PRO A 134 -14.38 11.35 3.22
CA PRO A 134 -14.98 10.69 2.06
C PRO A 134 -15.18 11.69 0.91
N VAL A 135 -14.76 11.30 -0.29
CA VAL A 135 -14.87 12.13 -1.51
C VAL A 135 -15.98 11.62 -2.41
N ARG A 136 -16.05 10.30 -2.60
CA ARG A 136 -16.96 9.69 -3.58
C ARG A 136 -17.43 8.32 -3.12
N HIS A 137 -18.68 8.03 -3.45
CA HIS A 137 -19.27 6.71 -3.40
C HIS A 137 -20.06 6.49 -4.69
N GLN A 138 -19.73 5.46 -5.45
CA GLN A 138 -20.31 5.20 -6.76
C GLN A 138 -20.56 3.71 -6.97
N GLN A 139 -21.77 3.37 -7.42
CA GLN A 139 -22.10 2.03 -7.91
C GLN A 139 -21.67 1.90 -9.38
N LEU A 140 -20.91 0.84 -9.70
CA LEU A 140 -20.37 0.50 -11.02
C LEU A 140 -20.84 -0.89 -11.43
N GLY A 141 -22.14 -1.04 -11.70
CA GLY A 141 -22.75 -2.33 -11.98
C GLY A 141 -22.71 -3.23 -10.73
N PRO A 142 -22.07 -4.42 -10.76
CA PRO A 142 -21.92 -5.27 -9.58
C PRO A 142 -20.86 -4.75 -8.59
N LEU A 143 -20.06 -3.75 -8.98
CA LEU A 143 -18.99 -3.20 -8.16
C LEU A 143 -19.44 -1.92 -7.45
N CYS A 144 -18.80 -1.62 -6.34
CA CYS A 144 -18.89 -0.36 -5.64
C CYS A 144 -17.49 0.25 -5.55
N GLN A 145 -17.37 1.54 -5.88
CA GLN A 145 -16.16 2.33 -5.71
C GLN A 145 -16.35 3.38 -4.62
N ARG A 146 -15.35 3.52 -3.76
CA ARG A 146 -15.26 4.60 -2.77
C ARG A 146 -13.89 5.25 -2.82
N ASP A 147 -13.90 6.58 -2.82
CA ASP A 147 -12.69 7.39 -2.77
C ASP A 147 -12.64 8.18 -1.47
N LEU A 148 -11.51 8.10 -0.76
CA LEU A 148 -11.22 8.81 0.47
C LEU A 148 -9.94 9.62 0.30
N GLU A 149 -9.86 10.74 1.02
CA GLU A 149 -8.64 11.52 1.18
C GLU A 149 -8.15 11.43 2.62
N VAL A 150 -6.85 11.26 2.79
CA VAL A 150 -6.18 11.22 4.10
C VAL A 150 -5.40 12.50 4.26
N PHE A 151 -5.55 13.14 5.42
CA PHE A 151 -4.90 14.40 5.75
C PHE A 151 -4.05 14.28 7.02
N GLU A 152 -2.98 15.07 7.07
CA GLU A 152 -2.16 15.32 8.25
C GLU A 152 -1.97 16.83 8.37
N ALA A 153 -2.24 17.42 9.54
CA ALA A 153 -2.12 18.87 9.74
C ALA A 153 -2.88 19.74 8.71
N GLY A 154 -3.94 19.20 8.11
CA GLY A 154 -4.71 19.85 7.04
C GLY A 154 -4.11 19.72 5.63
N ALA A 155 -2.91 19.15 5.48
CA ALA A 155 -2.34 18.81 4.19
C ALA A 155 -2.80 17.41 3.75
N ARG A 156 -3.15 17.24 2.47
CA ARG A 156 -3.52 15.92 1.92
C ARG A 156 -2.27 15.08 1.72
N VAL A 157 -2.20 13.95 2.40
CA VAL A 157 -1.02 13.07 2.42
C VAL A 157 -1.19 11.82 1.58
N ALA A 158 -2.43 11.35 1.42
CA ALA A 158 -2.75 10.22 0.56
C ALA A 158 -4.20 10.27 0.05
N THR A 159 -4.48 9.49 -0.98
CA THR A 159 -5.84 9.12 -1.40
C THR A 159 -5.97 7.61 -1.34
N LEU A 160 -7.14 7.12 -0.93
CA LEU A 160 -7.51 5.72 -0.98
C LEU A 160 -8.69 5.56 -1.94
N THR A 161 -8.55 4.66 -2.91
CA THR A 161 -9.66 4.13 -3.70
C THR A 161 -9.88 2.68 -3.30
N ILE A 162 -11.11 2.35 -2.91
CA ILE A 162 -11.56 0.99 -2.65
C ILE A 162 -12.57 0.63 -3.74
N VAL A 163 -12.34 -0.48 -4.41
CA VAL A 163 -13.33 -1.12 -5.26
C VAL A 163 -13.63 -2.49 -4.66
N HIS A 164 -14.91 -2.81 -4.50
CA HIS A 164 -15.32 -4.12 -4.00
C HIS A 164 -16.60 -4.57 -4.68
N GLU A 165 -16.88 -5.88 -4.64
CA GLU A 165 -18.17 -6.40 -5.08
C GLU A 165 -19.27 -5.95 -4.11
N SER A 166 -20.38 -5.47 -4.66
CA SER A 166 -21.59 -5.21 -3.90
C SER A 166 -22.26 -6.55 -3.58
N PRO A 167 -22.68 -6.80 -2.32
CA PRO A 167 -23.46 -7.99 -2.03
C PRO A 167 -24.71 -8.01 -2.92
N HIS A 168 -24.88 -9.07 -3.71
CA HIS A 168 -26.07 -9.26 -4.53
C HIS A 168 -27.33 -9.11 -3.66
N GLY A 169 -28.11 -8.05 -3.90
CA GLY A 169 -29.42 -7.87 -3.26
C GLY A 169 -29.73 -6.52 -2.61
N GLN A 170 -28.79 -5.57 -2.53
CA GLN A 170 -29.14 -4.20 -2.11
C GLN A 170 -29.26 -3.27 -3.31
N ALA A 171 -30.45 -3.24 -3.91
CA ALA A 171 -30.88 -2.05 -4.63
C ALA A 171 -30.94 -0.90 -3.61
N LEU A 172 -30.10 0.12 -3.81
CA LEU A 172 -30.26 1.39 -3.11
C LEU A 172 -31.68 1.90 -3.45
N LYS A 173 -32.55 1.94 -2.44
CA LYS A 173 -33.80 2.70 -2.48
C LYS A 173 -33.53 4.15 -2.17
#